data_AF-A0A840WHD5-F1
#
_entry.id   AF-A0A840WHD5-F1
#
_cell.length_a   1.000
_cell.length_b   1.000
_cell.length_c   1.000
_cell.angle_alpha   90.00
_cell.angle_beta   90.00
_cell.angle_gamma   90.00
#
_symmetry.space_group_name_H-M   'P 1'
#
loop_
_entity.id
_entity.type
_entity.pdbx_description
1 polymer ?
#
loop_
_entity_poly.entity_id
_entity_poly.type
_entity_poly.pdbx_seq_one_letter_code
_entity_poly.pdbx_strand_id
1 'polypeptide(L)'
;MPAAWRTTPMPEPVQALPRTSTGMPVPFTVSRGHDPERIAYRPETGLTVVCDCEPHSEPPVFGSQCPERQRQCARDRLCSVCGQPIGDQEYSAFGALPMPGTDLYLEPGAHTGCLAYAFRACPVLARECGPDHPVVLAKRVHTYEMRRFYAPDQGMLAIHRHDDQGGHDTPLHLYVSQPLSACVLNRDSFLDRFLPTD
;
A
#
# COMPACT_ATOMS: atom_id res chain seq x y z
N MET A 1 -17.53 -13.23 -1.09
CA MET A 1 -16.50 -12.84 -0.10
C MET A 1 -17.06 -13.08 1.29
N PRO A 2 -16.31 -13.67 2.23
CA PRO A 2 -16.74 -13.75 3.63
C PRO A 2 -17.07 -12.34 4.13
N ALA A 3 -18.21 -12.18 4.80
CA ALA A 3 -18.66 -10.88 5.31
C ALA A 3 -17.94 -10.46 6.60
N ALA A 4 -16.70 -10.93 6.83
CA ALA A 4 -15.93 -10.69 8.05
C ALA A 4 -15.74 -9.19 8.33
N TRP A 5 -15.70 -8.36 7.29
CA TRP A 5 -15.67 -6.90 7.40
C TRP A 5 -16.86 -6.29 8.16
N ARG A 6 -18.02 -6.99 8.22
CA ARG A 6 -19.21 -6.53 8.96
C ARG A 6 -19.10 -6.74 10.46
N THR A 7 -18.31 -7.73 10.87
CA THR A 7 -18.20 -8.18 12.26
C THR A 7 -16.84 -7.88 12.86
N THR A 8 -15.86 -7.45 12.05
CA THR A 8 -14.54 -7.03 12.53
C THR A 8 -14.65 -5.61 13.07
N PRO A 9 -14.22 -5.33 14.31
CA PRO A 9 -14.17 -3.99 14.85
C PRO A 9 -13.39 -3.05 13.91
N MET A 10 -14.07 -2.02 13.44
CA MET A 10 -13.53 -1.10 12.44
C MET A 10 -12.89 0.09 13.16
N PRO A 11 -11.60 0.38 12.98
CA PRO A 11 -10.99 1.55 13.59
C PRO A 11 -11.59 2.82 12.99
N GLU A 12 -11.68 3.90 13.79
CA GLU A 12 -12.35 5.16 13.41
C GLU A 12 -11.94 5.69 12.02
N PRO A 13 -10.65 5.74 11.62
CA PRO A 13 -10.27 6.19 10.28
C PRO A 13 -10.87 5.36 9.14
N VAL A 14 -11.08 4.06 9.36
CA VAL A 14 -11.69 3.17 8.36
C VAL A 14 -13.21 3.34 8.33
N GLN A 15 -13.84 3.70 9.45
CA GLN A 15 -15.28 3.98 9.50
C GLN A 15 -15.67 5.18 8.61
N ALA A 16 -14.78 6.16 8.53
CA ALA A 16 -14.94 7.38 7.74
C ALA A 16 -14.70 7.19 6.23
N LEU A 17 -14.25 6.02 5.78
CA LEU A 17 -13.98 5.77 4.37
C LEU A 17 -15.26 5.75 3.51
N PRO A 18 -15.17 6.13 2.22
CA PRO A 18 -16.22 5.86 1.25
C PRO A 18 -16.61 4.38 1.23
N ARG A 19 -17.87 4.09 0.96
CA ARG A 19 -18.41 2.72 0.99
C ARG A 19 -18.90 2.28 -0.38
N THR A 20 -18.84 0.98 -0.64
CA THR A 20 -19.56 0.35 -1.75
C THR A 20 -21.08 0.43 -1.50
N SER A 21 -21.88 0.12 -2.52
CA SER A 21 -23.33 -0.04 -2.38
C SER A 21 -23.74 -1.11 -1.34
N THR A 22 -22.84 -2.04 -1.01
CA THR A 22 -23.04 -3.08 0.00
C THR A 22 -22.53 -2.69 1.39
N GLY A 23 -22.03 -1.47 1.57
CA GLY A 23 -21.55 -0.91 2.83
C GLY A 23 -20.07 -1.19 3.17
N MET A 24 -19.34 -1.89 2.30
CA MET A 24 -17.93 -2.24 2.54
C MET A 24 -17.06 -0.98 2.39
N PRO A 25 -16.17 -0.65 3.35
CA PRO A 25 -15.27 0.48 3.21
C PRO A 25 -14.30 0.24 2.05
N VAL A 26 -14.02 1.30 1.30
CA VAL A 26 -13.08 1.29 0.17
C VAL A 26 -11.74 1.86 0.63
N PRO A 27 -10.68 1.04 0.75
CA PRO A 27 -9.36 1.53 1.12
C PRO A 27 -8.84 2.60 0.17
N PHE A 28 -8.01 3.50 0.70
CA PHE A 28 -7.53 4.67 -0.01
C PHE A 28 -6.78 4.31 -1.30
N THR A 29 -5.88 3.31 -1.26
CA THR A 29 -5.06 2.92 -2.42
C THR A 29 -5.77 2.05 -3.44
N VAL A 30 -7.01 1.60 -3.20
CA VAL A 30 -7.72 0.71 -4.14
C VAL A 30 -7.96 1.41 -5.48
N SER A 31 -7.60 0.72 -6.57
CA SER A 31 -7.90 1.14 -7.94
C SER A 31 -9.40 1.25 -8.17
N ARG A 32 -9.79 2.08 -9.12
CA ARG A 32 -11.16 2.16 -9.61
C ARG A 32 -11.19 2.01 -11.12
N GLY A 33 -12.30 1.47 -11.63
CA GLY A 33 -12.51 1.30 -13.06
C GLY A 33 -11.61 0.25 -13.72
N HIS A 34 -11.66 0.21 -15.05
CA HIS A 34 -10.76 -0.60 -15.89
C HIS A 34 -9.72 0.34 -16.49
N ASP A 35 -8.76 0.72 -15.68
CA ASP A 35 -7.89 1.82 -16.05
C ASP A 35 -6.60 1.28 -16.69
N PRO A 36 -6.34 1.53 -17.99
CA PRO A 36 -5.09 1.15 -18.59
C PRO A 36 -4.01 2.08 -18.05
N GLU A 37 -3.04 1.52 -17.34
CA GLU A 37 -1.80 2.22 -17.00
C GLU A 37 -1.22 2.89 -18.26
N ARG A 38 -0.98 4.21 -18.18
CA ARG A 38 -0.34 4.97 -19.25
C ARG A 38 0.89 5.69 -18.73
N ILE A 39 1.81 6.04 -19.63
CA ILE A 39 3.02 6.77 -19.29
C ILE A 39 2.78 8.26 -19.57
N ALA A 40 3.05 9.10 -18.58
CA ALA A 40 3.05 10.55 -18.70
C ALA A 40 4.37 11.12 -18.17
N TYR A 41 4.82 12.23 -18.74
CA TYR A 41 5.96 12.97 -18.20
C TYR A 41 5.49 13.90 -17.07
N ARG A 42 6.20 13.87 -15.93
CA ARG A 42 6.03 14.78 -14.80
C ARG A 42 7.36 15.51 -14.56
N PRO A 43 7.38 16.85 -14.35
CA PRO A 43 8.63 17.57 -14.09
C PRO A 43 9.42 17.01 -12.91
N GLU A 44 8.74 16.54 -11.88
CA GLU A 44 9.34 16.10 -10.62
C GLU A 44 9.93 14.69 -10.71
N THR A 45 9.30 13.79 -11.48
CA THR A 45 9.62 12.34 -11.49
C THR A 45 10.01 11.78 -12.86
N GLY A 46 10.00 12.63 -13.91
CA GLY A 46 10.25 12.20 -15.29
C GLY A 46 9.11 11.36 -15.85
N LEU A 47 9.42 10.35 -16.67
CA LEU A 47 8.43 9.40 -17.14
C LEU A 47 7.81 8.66 -15.96
N THR A 48 6.48 8.62 -15.89
CA THR A 48 5.72 8.09 -14.75
C THR A 48 4.48 7.34 -15.24
N VAL A 49 4.22 6.18 -14.65
CA VAL A 49 2.97 5.44 -14.86
C VAL A 49 1.84 6.15 -14.11
N VAL A 50 0.83 6.63 -14.82
CA VAL A 50 -0.33 7.33 -14.26
C VAL A 50 -1.60 6.49 -14.43
N CYS A 51 -2.55 6.69 -13.52
CA CYS A 51 -3.91 6.16 -13.55
C CYS A 51 -4.85 7.36 -13.77
N ASP A 52 -5.89 7.23 -14.59
CA ASP A 52 -6.95 8.23 -14.77
C ASP A 52 -8.17 7.94 -13.87
N CYS A 53 -8.04 7.00 -12.93
CA CYS A 53 -9.14 6.54 -12.09
C CYS A 53 -9.79 7.70 -11.32
N GLU A 54 -11.12 7.80 -11.42
CA GLU A 54 -11.85 8.85 -10.74
C GLU A 54 -12.43 8.32 -9.41
N PRO A 55 -11.99 8.89 -8.25
CA PRO A 55 -12.36 8.40 -6.92
C PRO A 55 -13.86 8.23 -6.65
N HIS A 56 -14.71 8.97 -7.36
CA HIS A 56 -16.12 9.13 -7.03
C HIS A 56 -17.07 8.57 -8.07
N SER A 57 -16.61 8.31 -9.31
CA SER A 57 -17.49 7.86 -10.40
C SER A 57 -17.34 6.38 -10.71
N GLU A 58 -16.19 5.78 -10.41
CA GLU A 58 -15.89 4.40 -10.81
C GLU A 58 -15.95 3.38 -9.67
N PRO A 59 -16.36 2.13 -9.97
CA PRO A 59 -16.39 1.06 -8.97
C PRO A 59 -14.98 0.66 -8.54
N PRO A 60 -14.76 0.32 -7.26
CA PRO A 60 -13.46 -0.15 -6.77
C PRO A 60 -13.11 -1.54 -7.29
N VAL A 61 -11.84 -1.73 -7.65
CA VAL A 61 -11.26 -3.02 -8.04
C VAL A 61 -10.42 -3.55 -6.89
N PHE A 62 -11.05 -4.27 -5.97
CA PHE A 62 -10.36 -4.85 -4.83
C PHE A 62 -9.27 -5.83 -5.26
N GLY A 63 -8.09 -5.71 -4.65
CA GLY A 63 -6.89 -6.44 -5.04
C GLY A 63 -6.02 -5.74 -6.09
N SER A 64 -6.47 -4.60 -6.62
CA SER A 64 -5.66 -3.69 -7.45
C SER A 64 -5.41 -2.39 -6.69
N GLN A 65 -4.20 -1.83 -6.84
CA GLN A 65 -3.78 -0.56 -6.22
C GLN A 65 -3.63 0.51 -7.31
N CYS A 66 -4.21 1.71 -7.15
CA CYS A 66 -3.91 2.78 -8.09
C CYS A 66 -2.48 3.26 -7.82
N PRO A 67 -1.61 3.27 -8.85
CA PRO A 67 -0.20 3.62 -8.70
C PRO A 67 0.00 5.08 -8.25
N GLU A 68 -0.90 6.01 -8.61
CA GLU A 68 -0.80 7.40 -8.15
C GLU A 68 -1.01 7.52 -6.63
N ARG A 69 -2.07 6.89 -6.09
CA ARG A 69 -2.34 6.92 -4.64
C ARG A 69 -1.33 6.11 -3.84
N GLN A 70 -0.83 5.01 -4.41
CA GLN A 70 0.25 4.24 -3.82
C GLN A 70 1.50 5.12 -3.63
N ARG A 71 1.91 5.85 -4.67
CA ARG A 71 3.04 6.77 -4.58
C ARG A 71 2.78 7.92 -3.63
N GLN A 72 1.56 8.47 -3.64
CA GLN A 72 1.14 9.51 -2.70
C GLN A 72 1.31 9.03 -1.26
N CYS A 73 0.85 7.82 -0.92
CA CYS A 73 1.03 7.26 0.42
C CYS A 73 2.51 7.10 0.81
N ALA A 74 3.34 6.59 -0.09
CA ALA A 74 4.76 6.39 0.19
C ALA A 74 5.55 7.70 0.32
N ARG A 75 5.22 8.71 -0.49
CA ARG A 75 5.87 10.04 -0.46
C ARG A 75 5.42 10.87 0.73
N ASP A 76 4.11 10.96 0.93
CA ASP A 76 3.49 11.88 1.89
C ASP A 76 3.21 11.20 3.24
N ARG A 77 3.74 9.98 3.44
CA ARG A 77 3.60 9.16 4.65
C ARG A 77 2.14 9.00 5.09
N LEU A 78 1.27 8.70 4.12
CA LEU A 78 -0.15 8.43 4.37
C LEU A 78 -0.39 6.94 4.54
N CYS A 79 -1.35 6.59 5.39
CA CYS A 79 -1.79 5.23 5.57
C CYS A 79 -2.41 4.68 4.28
N SER A 80 -1.88 3.56 3.80
CA SER A 80 -2.35 2.90 2.57
C SER A 80 -3.82 2.43 2.64
N VAL A 81 -4.38 2.31 3.84
CA VAL A 81 -5.78 1.91 4.05
C VAL A 81 -6.71 3.11 4.18
N CYS A 82 -6.44 4.05 5.10
CA CYS A 82 -7.38 5.15 5.39
C CYS A 82 -7.04 6.47 4.68
N GLY A 83 -5.84 6.60 4.11
CA GLY A 83 -5.37 7.82 3.44
C GLY A 83 -4.98 8.96 4.37
N GLN A 84 -5.08 8.78 5.69
CA GLN A 84 -4.70 9.80 6.68
C GLN A 84 -3.18 9.74 6.96
N PRO A 85 -2.55 10.87 7.37
CA PRO A 85 -1.14 10.89 7.74
C PRO A 85 -0.80 9.91 8.88
N ILE A 86 0.36 9.27 8.79
CA ILE A 86 0.96 8.50 9.89
C ILE A 86 1.94 9.41 10.61
N GLY A 87 1.72 9.68 11.90
CA GLY A 87 2.57 10.58 12.67
C GLY A 87 4.03 10.14 12.73
N ASP A 88 4.95 11.08 12.94
CA ASP A 88 6.39 10.81 13.02
C ASP A 88 6.76 9.87 14.18
N GLN A 89 5.96 9.87 15.23
CA GLN A 89 6.14 9.01 16.41
C GLN A 89 5.36 7.70 16.32
N GLU A 90 4.50 7.56 15.32
CA GLU A 90 3.69 6.37 15.07
C GLU A 90 4.46 5.36 14.23
N TYR A 91 4.11 4.08 14.38
CA TYR A 91 4.64 3.03 13.53
C TYR A 91 3.86 2.97 12.21
N SER A 92 4.60 2.97 11.11
CA SER A 92 4.13 2.43 9.83
C SER A 92 4.21 0.91 9.89
N ALA A 93 3.10 0.25 9.60
CA ALA A 93 2.99 -1.20 9.55
C ALA A 93 2.94 -1.70 8.11
N PHE A 94 3.67 -2.78 7.83
CA PHE A 94 3.81 -3.42 6.53
C PHE A 94 3.40 -4.89 6.65
N GLY A 95 2.42 -5.30 5.85
CA GLY A 95 1.81 -6.63 5.94
C GLY A 95 2.04 -7.53 4.73
N ALA A 96 2.81 -7.09 3.73
CA ALA A 96 3.26 -7.89 2.60
C ALA A 96 4.71 -8.36 2.81
N LEU A 97 5.14 -9.39 2.09
CA LEU A 97 6.56 -9.78 2.08
C LEU A 97 7.40 -8.72 1.34
N PRO A 98 8.67 -8.50 1.75
CA PRO A 98 9.57 -7.68 0.97
C PRO A 98 9.90 -8.35 -0.38
N MET A 99 10.42 -7.56 -1.31
CA MET A 99 10.93 -8.09 -2.57
C MET A 99 12.05 -9.11 -2.31
N PRO A 100 12.11 -10.23 -3.07
CA PRO A 100 13.09 -11.29 -2.82
C PRO A 100 14.53 -10.78 -2.72
N GLY A 101 15.22 -11.15 -1.63
CA GLY A 101 16.61 -10.76 -1.39
C GLY A 101 16.82 -9.31 -0.94
N THR A 102 15.75 -8.59 -0.59
CA THR A 102 15.80 -7.19 -0.13
C THR A 102 14.98 -6.98 1.14
N ASP A 103 15.04 -5.79 1.70
CA ASP A 103 14.17 -5.26 2.76
C ASP A 103 13.17 -4.22 2.23
N LEU A 104 12.88 -4.25 0.92
CA LEU A 104 12.02 -3.29 0.23
C LEU A 104 10.59 -3.82 0.08
N TYR A 105 9.62 -3.03 0.51
CA TYR A 105 8.19 -3.36 0.48
C TYR A 105 7.51 -2.60 -0.65
N LEU A 106 6.75 -3.32 -1.48
CA LEU A 106 5.96 -2.71 -2.57
C LEU A 106 4.80 -1.85 -2.04
N GLU A 107 4.27 -2.21 -0.88
CA GLU A 107 3.15 -1.49 -0.27
C GLU A 107 3.64 -0.32 0.58
N PRO A 108 2.94 0.82 0.55
CA PRO A 108 3.17 1.88 1.53
C PRO A 108 2.69 1.43 2.90
N GLY A 109 3.29 2.00 3.94
CA GLY A 109 2.91 1.71 5.33
C GLY A 109 1.47 2.08 5.65
N ALA A 110 0.89 1.39 6.61
CA ALA A 110 -0.43 1.69 7.18
C ALA A 110 -0.33 1.97 8.68
N HIS A 111 -1.34 2.64 9.26
CA HIS A 111 -1.52 2.63 10.72
C HIS A 111 -1.71 1.18 11.19
N THR A 112 -1.21 0.86 12.38
CA THR A 112 -1.28 -0.49 12.95
C THR A 112 -2.72 -1.00 13.04
N GLY A 113 -3.66 -0.20 13.56
CA GLY A 113 -5.07 -0.58 13.64
C GLY A 113 -5.75 -0.75 12.27
N CYS A 114 -5.38 0.08 11.30
CA CYS A 114 -5.91 -0.03 9.94
C CYS A 114 -5.43 -1.31 9.24
N LEU A 115 -4.16 -1.67 9.38
CA LEU A 115 -3.62 -2.91 8.83
C LEU A 115 -4.19 -4.15 9.55
N ALA A 116 -4.36 -4.08 10.87
CA ALA A 116 -4.98 -5.17 11.65
C ALA A 116 -6.41 -5.45 11.18
N TYR A 117 -7.22 -4.40 10.95
CA TYR A 117 -8.53 -4.52 10.33
C TYR A 117 -8.43 -5.14 8.92
N ALA A 118 -7.51 -4.65 8.08
CA ALA A 118 -7.34 -5.14 6.72
C ALA A 118 -7.02 -6.64 6.65
N PHE A 119 -6.18 -7.17 7.57
CA PHE A 119 -5.89 -8.60 7.66
C PHE A 119 -7.10 -9.49 7.98
N ARG A 120 -8.14 -8.93 8.60
CA ARG A 120 -9.40 -9.65 8.90
C ARG A 120 -10.44 -9.46 7.81
N ALA A 121 -10.51 -8.25 7.24
CA ALA A 121 -11.54 -7.86 6.29
C ALA A 121 -11.21 -8.22 4.83
N CYS A 122 -9.94 -8.18 4.43
CA CYS A 122 -9.50 -8.40 3.05
C CYS A 122 -9.25 -9.89 2.76
N PRO A 123 -10.00 -10.52 1.83
CA PRO A 123 -9.80 -11.94 1.51
C PRO A 123 -8.45 -12.23 0.84
N VAL A 124 -7.86 -11.25 0.14
CA VAL A 124 -6.54 -11.41 -0.47
C VAL A 124 -5.49 -11.48 0.63
N LEU A 125 -5.44 -10.51 1.54
CA LEU A 125 -4.49 -10.53 2.65
C LEU A 125 -4.71 -11.75 3.56
N ALA A 126 -5.96 -12.14 3.82
CA ALA A 126 -6.24 -13.33 4.62
C ALA A 126 -5.72 -14.63 3.98
N ARG A 127 -5.63 -14.68 2.64
CA ARG A 127 -5.10 -15.83 1.89
C ARG A 127 -3.58 -15.81 1.78
N GLU A 128 -3.02 -14.64 1.44
CA GLU A 128 -1.58 -14.48 1.17
C GLU A 128 -0.75 -14.35 2.46
N CYS A 129 -1.38 -13.93 3.57
CA CYS A 129 -0.72 -13.71 4.86
C CYS A 129 -1.19 -14.73 5.91
N GLY A 130 -0.62 -15.94 5.83
CA GLY A 130 -0.81 -17.00 6.83
C GLY A 130 -0.31 -16.64 8.24
N PRO A 131 -0.46 -17.54 9.22
CA PRO A 131 -0.05 -17.29 10.61
C PRO A 131 1.44 -16.96 10.76
N ASP A 132 2.28 -17.57 9.92
CA ASP A 132 3.73 -17.33 9.91
C ASP A 132 4.13 -16.06 9.14
N HIS A 133 3.17 -15.31 8.59
CA HIS A 133 3.47 -14.11 7.83
C HIS A 133 3.96 -13.00 8.77
N PRO A 134 5.15 -12.42 8.54
CA PRO A 134 5.68 -11.37 9.39
C PRO A 134 4.97 -10.05 9.11
N VAL A 135 4.73 -9.27 10.16
CA VAL A 135 4.31 -7.87 10.09
C VAL A 135 5.48 -7.01 10.56
N VAL A 136 5.89 -6.08 9.70
CA VAL A 136 7.00 -5.17 10.01
C VAL A 136 6.48 -3.82 10.47
N LEU A 137 7.05 -3.34 11.56
CA LEU A 137 6.74 -2.04 12.16
C LEU A 137 7.99 -1.17 12.13
N ALA A 138 7.89 0.03 11.60
CA ALA A 138 8.96 1.01 11.67
C ALA A 138 8.42 2.43 11.84
N LYS A 139 9.10 3.24 12.66
CA LYS A 139 8.79 4.67 12.77
C LYS A 139 9.37 5.46 11.61
N ARG A 140 10.49 5.03 11.04
CA ARG A 140 11.17 5.68 9.93
C ARG A 140 11.19 4.75 8.73
N VAL A 141 11.01 5.32 7.55
CA VAL A 141 10.95 4.58 6.29
C VAL A 141 11.77 5.38 5.27
N HIS A 142 12.66 4.72 4.54
CA HIS A 142 13.22 5.32 3.33
C HIS A 142 12.33 4.97 2.14
N THR A 143 12.08 5.96 1.29
CA THR A 143 11.33 5.79 0.05
C THR A 143 12.30 5.62 -1.11
N TYR A 144 12.00 4.66 -1.98
CA TYR A 144 12.76 4.36 -3.19
C TYR A 144 11.81 4.36 -4.40
N GLU A 145 12.37 4.65 -5.57
CA GLU A 145 11.68 4.67 -6.84
C GLU A 145 11.86 3.35 -7.57
N MET A 146 10.78 2.61 -7.78
CA MET A 146 10.80 1.40 -8.62
C MET A 146 10.43 1.80 -10.04
N ARG A 147 11.43 1.79 -10.92
CA ARG A 147 11.32 2.15 -12.33
C ARG A 147 11.33 0.89 -13.19
N ARG A 148 10.47 0.83 -14.21
CA ARG A 148 10.28 -0.36 -15.05
C ARG A 148 10.83 -0.13 -16.45
N PHE A 149 11.69 -1.03 -16.90
CA PHE A 149 12.11 -1.13 -18.29
C PHE A 149 11.23 -2.13 -19.03
N TYR A 150 10.90 -1.80 -20.27
CA TYR A 150 10.22 -2.70 -21.19
C TYR A 150 11.24 -3.21 -22.20
N ALA A 151 11.76 -4.42 -21.99
CA ALA A 151 12.43 -5.19 -23.04
C ALA A 151 11.42 -6.14 -23.73
N PRO A 152 11.66 -6.54 -25.00
CA PRO A 152 10.70 -7.33 -25.79
C PRO A 152 10.27 -8.66 -25.16
N ASP A 153 11.07 -9.22 -24.26
CA ASP A 153 10.88 -10.53 -23.65
C ASP A 153 10.87 -10.51 -22.11
N GLN A 154 11.35 -9.43 -21.47
CA GLN A 154 11.41 -9.31 -20.02
C GLN A 154 11.17 -7.88 -19.52
N GLY A 155 10.43 -7.77 -18.42
CA GLY A 155 10.40 -6.53 -17.64
C GLY A 155 11.56 -6.52 -16.67
N MET A 156 12.46 -5.54 -16.78
CA MET A 156 13.49 -5.31 -15.77
C MET A 156 13.02 -4.20 -14.82
N LEU A 157 13.38 -4.31 -13.55
CA LEU A 157 13.13 -3.29 -12.53
C LEU A 157 14.46 -2.67 -12.12
N ALA A 158 14.55 -1.35 -12.10
CA ALA A 158 15.58 -0.64 -11.36
C ALA A 158 14.97 0.02 -10.13
N ILE A 159 15.77 0.07 -9.07
CA ILE A 159 15.41 0.73 -7.82
C ILE A 159 16.40 1.85 -7.60
N HIS A 160 15.89 3.07 -7.53
CA HIS A 160 16.67 4.27 -7.25
C HIS A 160 16.26 4.81 -5.88
N ARG A 161 17.17 5.45 -5.16
CA ARG A 161 16.77 6.19 -3.97
C ARG A 161 15.87 7.35 -4.40
N HIS A 162 14.77 7.60 -3.69
CA HIS A 162 13.98 8.81 -3.95
C HIS A 162 14.87 10.05 -3.78
N ASP A 163 14.67 11.06 -4.62
CA ASP A 163 15.52 12.25 -4.81
C ASP A 163 16.83 12.04 -5.60
N ASP A 164 17.16 10.81 -6.01
CA ASP A 164 18.20 10.60 -7.02
C ASP A 164 17.66 11.00 -8.40
N GLN A 165 18.35 11.91 -9.09
CA GLN A 165 17.95 12.40 -10.42
C GLN A 165 18.16 11.35 -11.53
N GLY A 166 18.83 10.23 -11.20
CA GLY A 166 19.01 9.12 -12.13
C GLY A 166 17.70 8.43 -12.51
N GLY A 167 17.56 8.06 -13.80
CA GLY A 167 16.48 7.18 -14.28
C GLY A 167 15.17 7.88 -14.67
N HIS A 168 15.13 9.22 -14.75
CA HIS A 168 13.93 9.97 -15.18
C HIS A 168 13.48 9.66 -16.63
N ASP A 169 14.35 9.04 -17.42
CA ASP A 169 14.09 8.49 -18.76
C ASP A 169 13.42 7.11 -18.74
N THR A 170 13.25 6.51 -17.55
CA THR A 170 12.61 5.21 -17.33
C THR A 170 11.32 5.41 -16.53
N PRO A 171 10.18 4.84 -16.95
CA PRO A 171 8.91 5.04 -16.25
C PRO A 171 8.95 4.65 -14.77
N LEU A 172 8.70 5.62 -13.90
CA LEU A 172 8.39 5.41 -12.49
C LEU A 172 7.08 4.65 -12.37
N HIS A 173 7.15 3.44 -11.84
CA HIS A 173 5.97 2.59 -11.67
C HIS A 173 5.36 2.80 -10.28
N LEU A 174 6.11 2.54 -9.23
CA LEU A 174 5.66 2.63 -7.83
C LEU A 174 6.79 3.17 -6.96
N TYR A 175 6.44 3.57 -5.74
CA TYR A 175 7.43 3.76 -4.68
C TYR A 175 7.52 2.53 -3.80
N VAL A 176 8.72 2.16 -3.39
CA VAL A 176 8.95 1.05 -2.46
C VAL A 176 9.51 1.58 -1.15
N SER A 177 9.11 0.96 -0.05
CA SER A 177 9.40 1.39 1.31
C SER A 177 10.47 0.51 1.93
N GLN A 178 11.50 1.10 2.52
CA GLN A 178 12.49 0.41 3.36
C GLN A 178 12.26 0.79 4.84
N PRO A 179 11.67 -0.09 5.65
CA PRO A 179 11.49 0.15 7.07
C PRO A 179 12.85 0.23 7.79
N LEU A 180 13.11 1.31 8.53
CA LEU A 180 14.35 1.48 9.29
C LEU A 180 14.16 1.08 10.75
N SER A 181 15.16 0.38 11.32
CA SER A 181 15.11 -0.11 12.70
C SER A 181 13.83 -0.89 12.98
N ALA A 182 13.49 -1.79 12.05
CA ALA A 182 12.26 -2.55 12.04
C ALA A 182 12.07 -3.42 13.29
N CYS A 183 10.86 -3.44 13.81
CA CYS A 183 10.36 -4.46 14.72
C CYS A 183 9.49 -5.43 13.93
N VAL A 184 9.79 -6.72 14.01
CA VAL A 184 9.04 -7.77 13.30
C VAL A 184 8.19 -8.54 14.30
N LEU A 185 6.90 -8.67 14.00
CA LEU A 185 5.96 -9.50 14.74
C LEU A 185 5.44 -10.60 13.83
N ASN A 186 5.07 -11.76 14.38
CA ASN A 186 4.19 -12.67 13.64
C ASN A 186 2.79 -12.04 13.56
N ARG A 187 2.00 -12.48 12.56
CA ARG A 187 0.67 -11.93 12.29
C ARG A 187 -0.26 -11.99 13.50
N ASP A 188 -0.32 -13.12 14.19
CA ASP A 188 -1.26 -13.29 15.30
C ASP A 188 -0.92 -12.37 16.48
N SER A 189 0.37 -12.26 16.83
CA SER A 189 0.85 -11.29 17.84
C SER A 189 0.58 -9.84 17.45
N PHE A 190 0.65 -9.51 16.15
CA PHE A 190 0.26 -8.19 15.66
C PHE A 190 -1.25 -7.96 15.82
N LEU A 191 -2.08 -8.94 15.45
CA LEU A 191 -3.53 -8.85 15.55
C LEU A 191 -3.99 -8.73 17.02
N ASP A 192 -3.45 -9.56 17.91
CA ASP A 192 -3.77 -9.53 19.34
C ASP A 192 -3.44 -8.18 19.98
N ARG A 193 -2.43 -7.48 19.46
CA ARG A 193 -1.98 -6.19 19.99
C ARG A 193 -2.75 -4.99 19.46
N PHE A 194 -3.18 -5.03 18.20
CA PHE A 194 -3.65 -3.83 17.50
C PHE A 194 -5.08 -3.93 16.95
N LEU A 195 -5.68 -5.12 16.98
CA LEU A 195 -7.10 -5.27 16.70
C LEU A 195 -7.87 -5.00 18.01
N PRO A 196 -8.84 -4.07 18.03
CA PRO A 196 -9.68 -3.88 19.20
C PRO A 196 -10.39 -5.19 19.57
N THR A 197 -10.39 -5.54 20.86
CA THR A 197 -11.30 -6.53 21.42
C THR A 197 -12.58 -5.79 21.81
N ASP A 198 -13.73 -6.25 21.30
CA ASP A 198 -15.06 -5.77 21.72
C ASP A 198 -15.32 -6.03 23.21
#